data_AF-A0A517PZI8-F1
#
_entry.id   AF-A0A517PZI8-F1
#
_cell.length_a   1.000
_cell.length_b   1.000
_cell.length_c   1.000
_cell.angle_alpha   90.00
_cell.angle_beta   90.00
_cell.angle_gamma   90.00
#
_symmetry.space_group_name_H-M   'P 1'
#
loop_
_entity.id
_entity.type
_entity.pdbx_description
1 polymer ?
#
loop_
_entity_poly.entity_id
_entity_poly.type
_entity_poly.pdbx_seq_one_letter_code
_entity_poly.pdbx_strand_id
1 'polypeptide(L)'
;MNSKGKENNQLTNNLAQLKFNKNTQGDVVLDPEKLEEICFLSSQLQSLQEKYQLLDELCDQDLIPQEGLPVTSDDDERCARLADAHGFDGNVFRNLLLPSLSEEASLRAISKNVRQRINMIPRIIASIEEQNTRSASEYSKPKSPAEWSKHFDCSWDTLKKRFDCGKIRVIKLSTKSYRIHKDDL
;
A
#
# COMPACT_ATOMS: atom_id res chain seq x y z
N MET A 1 -5.34 36.50 7.73
CA MET A 1 -5.52 36.06 6.33
C MET A 1 -4.13 36.10 5.68
N ASN A 2 -3.44 35.05 5.25
CA ASN A 2 -3.77 33.65 4.95
C ASN A 2 -2.58 32.75 5.35
N SER A 3 -2.72 31.95 6.42
CA SER A 3 -1.78 30.86 6.76
C SER A 3 -1.97 29.60 5.89
N LYS A 4 -3.10 29.50 5.19
CA LYS A 4 -3.51 28.29 4.43
C LYS A 4 -2.66 28.02 3.17
N GLY A 5 -1.92 29.01 2.67
CA GLY A 5 -1.03 28.83 1.51
C GLY A 5 0.34 28.23 1.84
N LYS A 6 0.74 28.21 3.12
CA LYS A 6 2.04 27.66 3.55
C LYS A 6 1.95 26.17 3.94
N GLU A 7 0.82 25.73 4.46
CA GLU A 7 0.60 24.33 4.87
C GLU A 7 0.49 23.38 3.67
N ASN A 8 -0.15 23.80 2.56
CA ASN A 8 -0.19 23.00 1.32
C ASN A 8 1.18 22.85 0.64
N ASN A 9 2.08 23.83 0.80
CA ASN A 9 3.46 23.73 0.31
C ASN A 9 4.40 22.94 1.24
N GLN A 10 3.98 22.67 2.49
CA GLN A 10 4.70 21.77 3.39
C GLN A 10 4.30 20.30 3.17
N LEU A 11 3.04 20.03 2.83
CA LEU A 11 2.56 18.67 2.52
C LEU A 11 3.14 18.12 1.20
N THR A 12 3.23 18.95 0.16
CA THR A 12 3.89 18.57 -1.10
C THR A 12 5.40 18.36 -0.94
N ASN A 13 6.05 19.12 -0.04
CA ASN A 13 7.45 18.91 0.32
C ASN A 13 7.68 17.61 1.11
N ASN A 14 6.75 17.20 1.97
CA ASN A 14 6.87 15.94 2.72
C ASN A 14 6.72 14.71 1.81
N LEU A 15 5.90 14.77 0.77
CA LEU A 15 5.77 13.70 -0.25
C LEU A 15 6.98 13.64 -1.21
N ALA A 16 7.63 14.77 -1.49
CA ALA A 16 8.91 14.77 -2.19
C ALA A 16 10.06 14.25 -1.32
N GLN A 17 10.00 14.45 0.00
CA GLN A 17 10.98 13.88 0.95
C GLN A 17 10.82 12.37 1.15
N LEU A 18 9.60 11.82 0.98
CA LEU A 18 9.37 10.37 0.89
C LEU A 18 9.99 9.74 -0.36
N LYS A 19 10.36 10.53 -1.38
CA LYS A 19 10.99 9.99 -2.59
C LYS A 19 12.51 9.86 -2.53
N PHE A 20 13.23 10.44 -1.58
CA PHE A 20 14.69 10.25 -1.48
C PHE A 20 15.20 10.56 -0.07
N ASN A 21 14.90 9.70 0.90
CA ASN A 21 15.74 9.60 2.09
C ASN A 21 16.69 8.40 1.95
N LYS A 22 17.62 8.51 1.00
CA LYS A 22 18.86 7.72 1.00
C LYS A 22 19.74 8.26 2.11
N ASN A 23 19.43 7.92 3.36
CA ASN A 23 20.37 7.89 4.49
C ASN A 23 19.59 7.63 5.78
N THR A 24 19.33 6.36 6.07
CA THR A 24 19.33 5.88 7.44
C THR A 24 19.62 4.38 7.42
N GLN A 25 20.53 3.99 8.29
CA GLN A 25 21.14 2.67 8.34
C GLN A 25 20.09 1.56 8.48
N GLY A 26 20.15 0.61 7.55
CA GLY A 26 19.34 -0.61 7.56
C GLY A 26 18.33 -0.62 6.43
N ASP A 27 18.81 -0.83 5.19
CA ASP A 27 17.97 -0.94 3.99
C ASP A 27 16.91 -2.05 4.14
N VAL A 28 15.76 -1.68 4.68
CA VAL A 28 14.50 -2.36 4.43
C VAL A 28 14.14 -2.03 2.99
N VAL A 29 14.78 -2.72 2.05
CA VAL A 29 14.33 -2.79 0.67
C VAL A 29 12.93 -3.39 0.73
N LEU A 30 11.90 -2.55 0.65
CA LEU A 30 10.53 -2.97 0.43
C LEU A 30 10.49 -3.76 -0.87
N ASP A 31 9.79 -4.88 -0.86
CA ASP A 31 9.48 -5.65 -2.06
C ASP A 31 8.89 -4.70 -3.13
N PRO A 32 9.42 -4.66 -4.37
CA PRO A 32 8.91 -3.81 -5.44
C PRO A 32 7.39 -3.89 -5.63
N GLU A 33 6.79 -5.07 -5.45
CA GLU A 33 5.34 -5.25 -5.56
C GLU A 33 4.60 -4.54 -4.41
N LYS A 34 5.13 -4.62 -3.19
CA LYS A 34 4.58 -3.93 -2.01
C LYS A 34 4.72 -2.41 -2.10
N LEU A 35 5.81 -1.92 -2.70
CA LEU A 35 5.97 -0.50 -3.00
C LEU A 35 4.91 0.00 -3.99
N GLU A 36 4.62 -0.78 -5.02
CA GLU A 36 3.58 -0.44 -5.99
C GLU A 36 2.20 -0.38 -5.32
N GLU A 37 1.88 -1.35 -4.45
CA GLU A 37 0.63 -1.36 -3.67
C GLU A 37 0.50 -0.11 -2.78
N ILE A 38 1.57 0.26 -2.06
CA ILE A 38 1.58 1.45 -1.21
C ILE A 38 1.41 2.73 -2.04
N CYS A 39 2.07 2.82 -3.20
CA CYS A 39 1.95 3.97 -4.10
C CYS A 39 0.52 4.10 -4.62
N PHE A 40 -0.06 3.00 -5.08
CA PHE A 40 -1.45 2.94 -5.53
C PHE A 40 -2.42 3.39 -4.42
N LEU A 41 -2.32 2.81 -3.22
CA LEU A 41 -3.18 3.16 -2.09
C LEU A 41 -3.04 4.63 -1.67
N SER A 42 -1.82 5.18 -1.72
CA SER A 42 -1.57 6.58 -1.40
C SER A 42 -2.24 7.52 -2.41
N SER A 43 -2.19 7.20 -3.70
CA SER A 43 -2.89 7.96 -4.74
C SER A 43 -4.42 7.88 -4.58
N GLN A 44 -4.96 6.70 -4.23
CA GLN A 44 -6.39 6.54 -3.97
C GLN A 44 -6.85 7.33 -2.73
N LEU A 45 -6.06 7.32 -1.66
CA LEU A 45 -6.35 8.13 -0.46
C LEU A 45 -6.42 9.62 -0.81
N GLN A 46 -5.47 10.12 -1.60
CA GLN A 46 -5.48 11.52 -2.03
C GLN A 46 -6.75 11.83 -2.84
N SER A 47 -7.08 11.00 -3.83
CA SER A 47 -8.29 11.19 -4.63
C SER A 47 -9.56 11.19 -3.78
N LEU A 48 -9.65 10.32 -2.77
CA LEU A 48 -10.79 10.27 -1.85
C LEU A 48 -10.86 11.50 -0.95
N GLN A 49 -9.73 12.00 -0.46
CA GLN A 49 -9.68 13.23 0.34
C GLN A 49 -10.12 14.45 -0.47
N GLU A 50 -9.68 14.56 -1.73
CA GLU A 50 -10.12 15.61 -2.65
C GLU A 50 -11.63 15.54 -2.90
N LYS A 51 -12.16 14.34 -3.20
CA LYS A 51 -13.61 14.10 -3.36
C LYS A 51 -14.39 14.45 -2.09
N TYR A 52 -13.87 14.08 -0.92
CA TYR A 52 -14.50 14.35 0.36
C TYR A 52 -14.56 15.85 0.66
N GLN A 53 -13.50 16.61 0.36
CA GLN A 53 -13.49 18.06 0.49
C GLN A 53 -14.52 18.72 -0.43
N LEU A 54 -14.63 18.26 -1.68
CA LEU A 54 -15.65 18.74 -2.62
C LEU A 54 -17.07 18.40 -2.14
N LEU A 55 -17.29 17.22 -1.54
CA LEU A 55 -18.59 16.85 -0.97
C LEU A 55 -18.98 17.74 0.22
N ASP A 56 -18.03 18.11 1.07
CA ASP A 56 -18.26 19.07 2.15
C ASP A 56 -18.60 20.48 1.59
N GLU A 57 -18.04 20.86 0.44
CA GLU A 57 -18.32 22.13 -0.26
C GLU A 57 -19.67 22.12 -1.03
N LEU A 58 -20.12 20.95 -1.50
CA LEU A 58 -21.34 20.77 -2.29
C LEU A 58 -22.59 20.47 -1.45
N CYS A 59 -22.48 20.38 -0.13
CA CYS A 59 -23.62 20.15 0.77
C CYS A 59 -24.75 21.20 0.69
N ASP A 60 -24.55 22.30 -0.07
CA ASP A 60 -25.54 23.36 -0.31
C ASP A 60 -26.22 23.32 -1.69
N GLN A 61 -25.92 22.36 -2.59
CA GLN A 61 -26.54 22.30 -3.92
C GLN A 61 -26.94 20.89 -4.37
N ASP A 62 -28.09 20.84 -5.08
CA ASP A 62 -28.76 19.67 -5.65
C ASP A 62 -27.82 18.75 -6.44
N LEU A 63 -27.20 17.80 -5.76
CA LEU A 63 -26.47 16.68 -6.35
C LEU A 63 -27.48 15.64 -6.83
N ILE A 64 -27.88 15.75 -8.09
CA ILE A 64 -28.73 14.77 -8.76
C ILE A 64 -27.94 13.44 -8.88
N PRO A 65 -28.45 12.32 -8.35
CA PRO A 65 -27.83 11.01 -8.54
C PRO A 65 -27.80 10.65 -10.03
N GLN A 66 -26.66 10.21 -10.55
CA GLN A 66 -26.62 9.66 -11.91
C GLN A 66 -27.43 8.36 -11.98
N GLU A 67 -28.31 8.25 -12.98
CA GLU A 67 -29.05 7.02 -13.27
C GLU A 67 -28.08 5.89 -13.65
N GLY A 68 -28.06 4.83 -12.84
CA GLY A 68 -27.26 3.64 -13.09
C GLY A 68 -27.16 2.74 -11.85
N LEU A 69 -26.99 1.44 -12.06
CA LEU A 69 -26.59 0.54 -10.98
C LEU A 69 -25.22 1.00 -10.46
N PRO A 70 -24.98 1.03 -9.14
CA PRO A 70 -23.67 1.36 -8.61
C PRO A 70 -22.67 0.30 -9.06
N VAL A 71 -21.73 0.70 -9.92
CA VAL A 71 -20.64 -0.16 -10.40
C VAL A 71 -19.42 0.10 -9.52
N THR A 72 -18.83 -0.96 -8.95
CA THR A 72 -17.51 -0.87 -8.30
C THR A 72 -16.47 -0.65 -9.39
N SER A 73 -15.64 0.39 -9.26
CA SER A 73 -14.54 0.64 -10.20
C SER A 73 -13.43 -0.40 -10.06
N ASP A 74 -12.61 -0.61 -11.09
CA ASP A 74 -11.46 -1.53 -11.01
C ASP A 74 -10.47 -1.12 -9.90
N ASP A 75 -10.28 0.18 -9.70
CA ASP A 75 -9.46 0.73 -8.62
C ASP A 75 -10.06 0.44 -7.24
N ASP A 76 -11.38 0.60 -7.08
CA ASP A 76 -12.07 0.24 -5.84
C ASP A 76 -12.01 -1.28 -5.58
N GLU A 77 -12.12 -2.11 -6.61
CA GLU A 77 -11.97 -3.56 -6.44
C GLU A 77 -10.51 -3.94 -6.12
N ARG A 78 -9.52 -3.22 -6.66
CA ARG A 78 -8.12 -3.39 -6.23
C ARG A 78 -7.95 -3.02 -4.77
N CYS A 79 -8.54 -1.92 -4.30
CA CYS A 79 -8.54 -1.55 -2.88
C CYS A 79 -9.24 -2.61 -2.01
N ALA A 80 -10.38 -3.14 -2.47
CA ALA A 80 -11.14 -4.18 -1.77
C ALA A 80 -10.31 -5.46 -1.61
N ARG A 81 -9.64 -5.92 -2.67
CA ARG A 81 -8.75 -7.09 -2.62
C ARG A 81 -7.57 -6.89 -1.67
N LEU A 82 -6.96 -5.70 -1.66
CA LEU A 82 -5.89 -5.37 -0.71
C LEU A 82 -6.42 -5.33 0.73
N ALA A 83 -7.59 -4.75 0.97
CA ALA A 83 -8.22 -4.77 2.28
C ALA A 83 -8.45 -6.20 2.78
N ASP A 84 -9.07 -7.05 1.97
CA ASP A 84 -9.36 -8.44 2.30
C ASP A 84 -8.07 -9.24 2.57
N ALA A 85 -7.04 -9.06 1.73
CA ALA A 85 -5.74 -9.73 1.89
C ALA A 85 -5.02 -9.37 3.20
N HIS A 86 -5.31 -8.18 3.74
CA HIS A 86 -4.74 -7.69 5.00
C HIS A 86 -5.71 -7.80 6.19
N GLY A 87 -6.83 -8.53 6.03
CA GLY A 87 -7.79 -8.81 7.10
C GLY A 87 -8.74 -7.65 7.45
N PHE A 88 -8.87 -6.67 6.55
CA PHE A 88 -9.85 -5.59 6.64
C PHE A 88 -11.10 -5.91 5.81
N ASP A 89 -12.18 -5.17 6.04
CA ASP A 89 -13.43 -5.35 5.31
C ASP A 89 -13.39 -4.66 3.93
N GLY A 90 -13.13 -5.43 2.87
CA GLY A 90 -13.09 -4.94 1.49
C GLY A 90 -14.44 -4.45 0.97
N ASN A 91 -15.55 -4.80 1.63
CA ASN A 91 -16.89 -4.32 1.24
C ASN A 91 -17.05 -2.81 1.39
N VAL A 92 -16.19 -2.15 2.16
CA VAL A 92 -16.18 -0.68 2.27
C VAL A 92 -15.85 0.01 0.94
N PHE A 93 -15.07 -0.67 0.08
CA PHE A 93 -14.68 -0.18 -1.25
C PHE A 93 -15.63 -0.64 -2.35
N ARG A 94 -16.22 -1.82 -2.21
CA ARG A 94 -17.23 -2.33 -3.14
C ARG A 94 -18.49 -1.49 -3.00
N ASN A 95 -19.07 -1.04 -4.11
CA ASN A 95 -20.28 -0.22 -4.10
C ASN A 95 -21.52 -1.08 -3.79
N LEU A 96 -21.54 -1.66 -2.59
CA LEU A 96 -22.59 -2.53 -2.08
C LEU A 96 -23.71 -1.64 -1.49
N LEU A 97 -24.60 -1.22 -2.39
CA LEU A 97 -25.91 -0.60 -2.19
C LEU A 97 -25.95 0.88 -1.76
N LEU A 98 -26.63 1.70 -2.58
CA LEU A 98 -27.69 2.63 -2.13
C LEU A 98 -28.82 2.82 -3.19
N PRO A 99 -29.50 1.78 -3.73
CA PRO A 99 -30.53 1.99 -4.76
C PRO A 99 -31.88 2.51 -4.23
N SER A 100 -31.99 2.86 -2.93
CA SER A 100 -33.31 3.10 -2.30
C SER A 100 -33.36 4.20 -1.23
N LEU A 101 -32.30 5.02 -1.09
CA LEU A 101 -32.33 6.15 -0.16
C LEU A 101 -32.77 7.42 -0.89
N SER A 102 -33.62 8.23 -0.25
CA SER A 102 -33.95 9.59 -0.70
C SER A 102 -32.68 10.40 -0.96
N GLU A 103 -32.74 11.41 -1.84
CA GLU A 103 -31.59 12.24 -2.26
C GLU A 103 -30.73 12.73 -1.07
N GLU A 104 -31.35 13.18 0.02
CA GLU A 104 -30.67 13.62 1.24
C GLU A 104 -30.08 12.49 2.12
N ALA A 105 -30.69 11.29 2.08
CA ALA A 105 -30.18 10.11 2.76
C ALA A 105 -29.01 9.48 1.97
N SER A 106 -28.95 9.74 0.65
CA SER A 106 -27.88 9.29 -0.24
C SER A 106 -26.57 10.04 0.03
N LEU A 107 -26.57 11.38 0.11
CA LEU A 107 -25.33 12.17 0.33
C LEU A 107 -24.65 11.88 1.67
N ARG A 108 -25.42 11.78 2.76
CA ARG A 108 -24.87 11.43 4.09
C ARG A 108 -24.28 10.03 4.10
N ALA A 109 -24.92 9.08 3.42
CA ALA A 109 -24.42 7.72 3.32
C ALA A 109 -23.17 7.63 2.42
N ILE A 110 -23.11 8.40 1.32
CA ILE A 110 -21.92 8.56 0.48
C ILE A 110 -20.77 9.17 1.29
N SER A 111 -20.99 10.29 1.97
CA SER A 111 -19.99 10.95 2.82
C SER A 111 -19.46 10.01 3.91
N LYS A 112 -20.35 9.24 4.56
CA LYS A 112 -19.97 8.21 5.52
C LYS A 112 -19.10 7.12 4.89
N ASN A 113 -19.47 6.62 3.70
CA ASN A 113 -18.69 5.60 2.99
C ASN A 113 -17.30 6.12 2.58
N VAL A 114 -17.21 7.33 2.01
CA VAL A 114 -15.94 7.95 1.65
C VAL A 114 -15.05 8.13 2.88
N ARG A 115 -15.62 8.59 4.02
CA ARG A 115 -14.88 8.71 5.28
C ARG A 115 -14.38 7.34 5.80
N GLN A 116 -15.17 6.28 5.65
CA GLN A 116 -14.73 4.92 5.99
C GLN A 116 -13.54 4.48 5.12
N ARG A 117 -13.57 4.74 3.81
CA ARG A 117 -12.44 4.45 2.89
C ARG A 117 -11.19 5.24 3.28
N ILE A 118 -11.32 6.55 3.54
CA ILE A 118 -10.21 7.43 3.98
C ILE A 118 -9.57 6.92 5.27
N ASN A 119 -10.37 6.45 6.23
CA ASN A 119 -9.86 5.93 7.49
C ASN A 119 -9.23 4.53 7.35
N MET A 120 -9.64 3.76 6.35
CA MET A 120 -9.20 2.38 6.17
C MET A 120 -7.87 2.28 5.42
N ILE A 121 -7.69 3.05 4.34
CA ILE A 121 -6.48 2.98 3.51
C ILE A 121 -5.16 3.11 4.32
N PRO A 122 -5.00 4.07 5.25
CA PRO A 122 -3.78 4.16 6.05
C PRO A 122 -3.50 2.91 6.89
N ARG A 123 -4.55 2.21 7.35
CA ARG A 123 -4.41 0.97 8.13
C ARG A 123 -3.96 -0.20 7.25
N ILE A 124 -4.43 -0.25 6.00
CA ILE A 124 -3.97 -1.23 5.01
C ILE A 124 -2.48 -1.00 4.72
N ILE A 125 -2.08 0.26 4.46
CA ILE A 125 -0.67 0.63 4.23
C ILE A 125 0.20 0.19 5.42
N ALA A 126 -0.20 0.53 6.64
CA ALA A 126 0.54 0.13 7.83
C ALA A 126 0.66 -1.40 7.98
N SER A 127 -0.37 -2.16 7.60
CA SER A 127 -0.31 -3.63 7.60
C SER A 127 0.67 -4.17 6.57
N ILE A 128 0.72 -3.59 5.36
CA ILE A 128 1.69 -3.95 4.32
C ILE A 128 3.12 -3.70 4.83
N GLU A 129 3.35 -2.53 5.42
CA GLU A 129 4.65 -2.15 5.98
C GLU A 129 5.05 -3.07 7.13
N GLU A 130 4.13 -3.41 8.04
CA GLU A 130 4.40 -4.32 9.16
C GLU A 130 4.77 -5.72 8.67
N GLN A 131 4.04 -6.30 7.71
CA GLN A 131 4.39 -7.59 7.13
C GLN A 131 5.78 -7.57 6.49
N ASN A 132 6.14 -6.48 5.82
CA ASN A 132 7.46 -6.33 5.23
C ASN A 132 8.59 -6.19 6.28
N THR A 133 8.31 -5.55 7.42
CA THR A 133 9.29 -5.48 8.52
C THR A 133 9.47 -6.82 9.22
N ARG A 134 8.40 -7.60 9.40
CA ARG A 134 8.49 -8.96 9.95
C ARG A 134 9.31 -9.88 9.05
N SER A 135 9.04 -9.89 7.74
CA SER A 135 9.85 -10.65 6.79
C SER A 135 11.30 -10.15 6.71
N ALA A 136 11.56 -8.85 6.84
CA ALA A 136 12.92 -8.32 6.94
C ALA A 136 13.64 -8.75 8.24
N SER A 137 12.89 -9.01 9.33
CA SER A 137 13.43 -9.46 10.61
C SER A 137 13.78 -10.96 10.63
N GLU A 138 13.07 -11.79 9.87
CA GLU A 138 13.29 -13.24 9.78
C GLU A 138 14.44 -13.60 8.83
N TYR A 139 14.75 -12.71 7.89
CA TYR A 139 15.77 -12.91 6.88
C TYR A 139 17.05 -12.13 7.19
N SER A 140 18.16 -12.60 6.62
CA SER A 140 19.47 -11.98 6.73
C SER A 140 19.51 -10.61 6.06
N LYS A 141 20.57 -9.84 6.34
CA LYS A 141 20.92 -8.69 5.50
C LYS A 141 21.14 -9.16 4.05
N PRO A 142 20.81 -8.33 3.04
CA PRO A 142 21.12 -8.64 1.65
C PRO A 142 22.62 -8.83 1.47
N LYS A 143 23.02 -9.92 0.80
CA LYS A 143 24.40 -10.11 0.34
C LYS A 143 24.41 -10.57 -1.12
N SER A 144 25.54 -10.38 -1.78
CA SER A 144 25.76 -10.81 -3.15
C SER A 144 25.91 -12.33 -3.27
N PRO A 145 25.68 -12.91 -4.47
CA PRO A 145 25.98 -14.33 -4.74
C PRO A 145 27.38 -14.77 -4.30
N ALA A 146 28.39 -13.92 -4.51
CA ALA A 146 29.77 -14.23 -4.15
C ALA A 146 29.97 -14.29 -2.63
N GLU A 147 29.37 -13.36 -1.90
CA GLU A 147 29.41 -13.35 -0.43
C GLU A 147 28.69 -14.55 0.17
N TRP A 148 27.55 -14.97 -0.38
CA TRP A 148 26.86 -16.17 0.07
C TRP A 148 27.61 -17.45 -0.27
N SER A 149 28.19 -17.53 -1.47
CA SER A 149 29.04 -18.66 -1.87
C SER A 149 30.21 -18.84 -0.89
N LYS A 150 30.80 -17.71 -0.43
CA LYS A 150 31.84 -17.70 0.60
C LYS A 150 31.30 -18.10 1.98
N HIS A 151 30.10 -17.66 2.37
CA HIS A 151 29.49 -18.01 3.67
C HIS A 151 29.22 -19.51 3.81
N PHE A 152 28.70 -20.15 2.76
CA PHE A 152 28.39 -21.58 2.74
C PHE A 152 29.54 -22.48 2.28
N ASP A 153 30.72 -21.89 2.02
CA ASP A 153 31.90 -22.57 1.50
C ASP A 153 31.60 -23.49 0.29
N CYS A 154 30.88 -22.96 -0.69
CA CYS A 154 30.51 -23.71 -1.89
C CYS A 154 30.44 -22.83 -3.14
N SER A 155 30.43 -23.45 -4.32
CA SER A 155 30.26 -22.72 -5.58
C SER A 155 28.85 -22.13 -5.70
N TRP A 156 28.73 -21.02 -6.45
CA TRP A 156 27.43 -20.39 -6.72
C TRP A 156 26.44 -21.37 -7.37
N ASP A 157 26.88 -22.24 -8.28
CA ASP A 157 26.00 -23.23 -8.91
C ASP A 157 25.44 -24.24 -7.91
N THR A 158 26.24 -24.64 -6.92
CA THR A 158 25.81 -25.53 -5.84
C THR A 158 24.82 -24.82 -4.92
N LEU A 159 25.11 -23.56 -4.58
CA LEU A 159 24.24 -22.75 -3.75
C LEU A 159 22.90 -22.48 -4.46
N LYS A 160 22.93 -22.16 -5.75
CA LYS A 160 21.74 -21.99 -6.59
C LYS A 160 20.89 -23.26 -6.63
N LYS A 161 21.51 -24.44 -6.79
CA LYS A 161 20.77 -25.71 -6.68
C LYS A 161 20.11 -25.87 -5.31
N ARG A 162 20.76 -25.43 -4.22
CA ARG A 162 20.18 -25.49 -2.86
C ARG A 162 18.99 -24.54 -2.68
N PHE A 163 19.03 -23.38 -3.31
CA PHE A 163 17.89 -22.47 -3.41
C PHE A 163 16.75 -23.11 -4.21
N ASP A 164 17.05 -23.64 -5.39
CA ASP A 164 16.06 -24.23 -6.29
C ASP A 164 15.40 -25.49 -5.69
N CYS A 165 16.13 -26.29 -4.91
CA CYS A 165 15.56 -27.45 -4.21
C CYS A 165 14.98 -27.14 -2.82
N GLY A 166 14.91 -25.87 -2.42
CA GLY A 166 14.30 -25.45 -1.16
C GLY A 166 15.06 -25.86 0.11
N LYS A 167 16.30 -26.36 -0.01
CA LYS A 167 17.16 -26.68 1.13
C LYS A 167 17.61 -25.44 1.90
N ILE A 168 17.64 -24.30 1.23
CA ILE A 168 17.90 -23.00 1.84
C ILE A 168 16.78 -22.07 1.37
N ARG A 169 16.05 -21.51 2.33
CA ARG A 169 14.99 -20.54 2.06
C ARG A 169 15.62 -19.20 1.72
N VAL A 170 15.36 -18.74 0.50
CA VAL A 170 15.96 -17.53 -0.05
C VAL A 170 14.90 -16.58 -0.59
N ILE A 171 15.09 -15.29 -0.40
CA ILE A 171 14.37 -14.23 -1.11
C ILE A 171 15.36 -13.60 -2.08
N LYS A 172 15.07 -13.69 -3.37
CA LYS A 172 15.83 -13.02 -4.42
C LYS A 172 15.34 -11.59 -4.56
N LEU A 173 16.16 -10.62 -4.16
CA LEU A 173 15.84 -9.20 -4.32
C LEU A 173 16.21 -8.69 -5.70
N SER A 174 17.32 -9.17 -6.25
CA SER A 174 17.76 -8.85 -7.61
C SER A 174 18.69 -9.94 -8.14
N THR A 175 19.17 -9.78 -9.37
CA THR A 175 20.23 -10.65 -9.92
C THR A 175 21.52 -10.60 -9.10
N LYS A 176 21.73 -9.53 -8.31
CA LYS A 176 22.95 -9.26 -7.55
C LYS A 176 22.78 -9.34 -6.03
N SER A 177 21.57 -9.59 -5.53
CA SER A 177 21.29 -9.49 -4.09
C SER A 177 20.24 -10.50 -3.64
N TYR A 178 20.57 -11.24 -2.58
CA TYR A 178 19.76 -12.30 -2.00
C TYR A 178 19.74 -12.16 -0.48
N ARG A 179 18.61 -12.50 0.14
CA ARG A 179 18.48 -12.69 1.59
C ARG A 179 18.20 -14.16 1.89
N ILE A 180 18.78 -14.69 2.95
CA ILE A 180 18.58 -16.07 3.40
C ILE A 180 17.86 -16.06 4.75
N HIS A 181 16.95 -17.01 4.96
CA HIS A 181 16.25 -17.14 6.23
C HIS A 181 17.25 -17.39 7.36
N LYS A 182 17.09 -16.72 8.52
CA LYS A 182 18.09 -16.75 9.60
C LYS A 182 18.37 -18.15 10.15
N ASP A 183 17.38 -19.03 10.20
CA ASP A 183 17.59 -20.43 10.64
C ASP A 183 18.48 -21.25 9.69
N ASP A 184 18.62 -20.82 8.43
CA ASP A 184 19.40 -21.52 7.41
C ASP A 184 20.84 -20.96 7.29
N LEU A 185 21.24 -20.04 8.20
CA LEU A 185 22.55 -19.36 8.22
C LEU A 185 23.62 -20.05 9.05
#